data_AF-M7TK22-F1
#
_entry.id   AF-M7TK22-F1
#
_cell.length_a   1.000
_cell.length_b   1.000
_cell.length_c   1.000
_cell.angle_alpha   90.00
_cell.angle_beta   90.00
_cell.angle_gamma   90.00
#
_symmetry.space_group_name_H-M   'P 1'
#
loop_
_entity.id
_entity.type
_entity.pdbx_description
1 polymer ?
#
loop_
_entity_poly.entity_id
_entity_poly.type
_entity_poly.pdbx_seq_one_letter_code
_entity_poly.pdbx_strand_id
1 'polypeptide(L)'
;MWGDGQVDIVRASDWITVSWNYFHDHWKSSLVGNSDSLRSVDQGHLHITYHHNHWRNMGTRGPAGRFGHQHVYSNFYEDYLYQAIHSRSDNQVLVEGNVFRGNTSEALSTYGLVIPEDSPNTCVCGDEEIDGFANLGAANDWGSAGVNITREGNFTAAPYKYSLTPLSLVKPVVLAGAGVGRIPF
;
A
#
# COMPACT_ATOMS: atom_id res chain seq x y z
N MET A 1 -11.32 14.90 -6.87
CA MET A 1 -12.45 14.08 -7.36
C MET A 1 -12.69 13.00 -6.33
N TRP A 2 -13.92 12.86 -5.84
CA TRP A 2 -14.31 11.73 -4.99
C TRP A 2 -14.68 10.56 -5.92
N GLY A 3 -13.78 9.61 -6.10
CA GLY A 3 -14.00 8.38 -6.87
C GLY A 3 -13.87 7.13 -5.99
N ASP A 4 -14.41 6.01 -6.45
CA ASP A 4 -14.24 4.69 -5.82
C ASP A 4 -12.81 4.13 -6.04
N GLY A 5 -12.51 2.88 -5.68
CA GLY A 5 -11.19 2.28 -5.88
C GLY A 5 -10.72 2.26 -7.35
N GLN A 6 -9.41 2.45 -7.58
CA GLN A 6 -8.77 2.15 -8.87
C GLN A 6 -8.55 0.65 -9.05
N VAL A 7 -8.03 -0.03 -8.01
CA VAL A 7 -7.77 -1.47 -8.01
C VAL A 7 -8.18 -2.07 -6.68
N ASP A 8 -9.34 -2.71 -6.65
CA ASP A 8 -9.86 -3.36 -5.46
C ASP A 8 -9.73 -4.89 -5.58
N ILE A 9 -9.13 -5.50 -4.56
CA ILE A 9 -8.85 -6.93 -4.49
C ILE A 9 -9.54 -7.48 -3.23
N VAL A 10 -10.61 -8.23 -3.41
CA VAL A 10 -11.57 -8.49 -2.34
C VAL A 10 -12.06 -9.95 -2.37
N ARG A 11 -12.69 -10.40 -1.28
CA ARG A 11 -13.46 -11.65 -1.22
C ARG A 11 -12.63 -12.87 -1.62
N ALA A 12 -11.63 -13.19 -0.81
CA ALA A 12 -10.74 -14.34 -1.00
C ALA A 12 -9.95 -14.34 -2.32
N SER A 13 -9.82 -13.19 -3.00
CA SER A 13 -8.86 -13.05 -4.12
C SER A 13 -7.44 -13.34 -3.61
N ASP A 14 -6.60 -13.96 -4.41
CA ASP A 14 -5.33 -14.47 -3.89
C ASP A 14 -4.23 -14.59 -4.95
N TRP A 15 -2.97 -14.52 -4.49
CA TRP A 15 -1.75 -14.65 -5.32
C TRP A 15 -1.69 -13.69 -6.51
N ILE A 16 -1.80 -12.39 -6.22
CA ILE A 16 -1.85 -11.33 -7.24
C ILE A 16 -0.59 -10.46 -7.17
N THR A 17 -0.06 -10.11 -8.34
CA THR A 17 1.00 -9.10 -8.49
C THR A 17 0.45 -7.87 -9.21
N VAL A 18 0.60 -6.72 -8.58
CA VAL A 18 0.32 -5.39 -9.15
C VAL A 18 1.65 -4.71 -9.39
N SER A 19 2.07 -4.64 -10.65
CA SER A 19 3.41 -4.13 -10.98
C SER A 19 3.45 -3.22 -12.19
N TRP A 20 4.39 -2.27 -12.18
CA TRP A 20 4.65 -1.35 -13.30
C TRP A 20 3.43 -0.53 -13.73
N ASN A 21 2.53 -0.24 -12.79
CA ASN A 21 1.37 0.60 -13.03
C ASN A 21 1.67 2.06 -12.70
N TYR A 22 1.03 2.98 -13.39
CA TYR A 22 1.03 4.40 -13.04
C TYR A 22 -0.36 4.79 -12.54
N PHE A 23 -0.49 4.93 -11.23
CA PHE A 23 -1.69 5.39 -10.54
C PHE A 23 -1.55 6.88 -10.30
N HIS A 24 -2.54 7.67 -10.74
CA HIS A 24 -2.44 9.11 -10.57
C HIS A 24 -3.78 9.82 -10.44
N ASP A 25 -3.73 11.02 -9.84
CA ASP A 25 -4.80 12.01 -9.78
C ASP A 25 -6.12 11.46 -9.22
N HIS A 26 -6.03 10.71 -8.12
CA HIS A 26 -7.18 9.96 -7.61
C HIS A 26 -7.20 9.85 -6.08
N TRP A 27 -8.40 9.74 -5.52
CA TRP A 27 -8.59 9.81 -4.08
C TRP A 27 -8.32 8.47 -3.37
N LYS A 28 -9.01 7.39 -3.76
CA LYS A 28 -8.89 6.06 -3.13
C LYS A 28 -8.26 5.09 -4.12
N SER A 29 -6.97 4.74 -3.96
CA SER A 29 -6.27 3.93 -4.98
C SER A 29 -6.58 2.43 -4.90
N SER A 30 -5.94 1.68 -4.01
CA SER A 30 -6.06 0.21 -3.98
C SER A 30 -6.49 -0.32 -2.62
N LEU A 31 -7.70 -0.91 -2.56
CA LEU A 31 -8.22 -1.59 -1.38
C LEU A 31 -7.98 -3.11 -1.48
N VAL A 32 -7.47 -3.71 -0.40
CA VAL A 32 -7.31 -5.16 -0.26
C VAL A 32 -8.14 -5.64 0.93
N GLY A 33 -9.20 -6.40 0.66
CA GLY A 33 -10.21 -6.83 1.64
C GLY A 33 -11.21 -5.71 1.96
N ASN A 34 -12.46 -5.82 1.50
CA ASN A 34 -13.39 -4.69 1.48
C ASN A 34 -14.13 -4.41 2.80
N SER A 35 -14.09 -5.31 3.78
CA SER A 35 -14.72 -5.10 5.08
C SER A 35 -14.04 -5.92 6.16
N ASP A 36 -13.87 -5.30 7.33
CA ASP A 36 -13.42 -5.90 8.59
C ASP A 36 -14.36 -7.03 9.10
N SER A 37 -15.62 -7.04 8.68
CA SER A 37 -16.58 -8.11 9.00
C SER A 37 -16.38 -9.40 8.19
N LEU A 38 -15.55 -9.38 7.14
CA LEU A 38 -15.36 -10.52 6.21
C LEU A 38 -14.14 -11.38 6.53
N ARG A 39 -13.63 -11.32 7.77
CA ARG A 39 -12.50 -12.14 8.21
C ARG A 39 -12.64 -13.62 7.84
N SER A 40 -13.81 -14.22 8.02
CA SER A 40 -14.01 -15.65 7.71
C SER A 40 -13.90 -15.99 6.23
N VAL A 41 -13.97 -14.99 5.35
CA VAL A 41 -13.79 -15.15 3.89
C VAL A 41 -12.35 -14.83 3.49
N ASP A 42 -11.79 -13.76 4.04
CA ASP A 42 -10.52 -13.20 3.57
C ASP A 42 -9.28 -13.74 4.31
N GLN A 43 -9.44 -14.25 5.54
CA GLN A 43 -8.33 -14.77 6.33
C GLN A 43 -7.73 -16.02 5.66
N GLY A 44 -6.41 -15.99 5.43
CA GLY A 44 -5.69 -17.03 4.70
C GLY A 44 -5.62 -16.81 3.19
N HIS A 45 -6.17 -15.71 2.68
CA HIS A 45 -6.09 -15.26 1.29
C HIS A 45 -5.43 -13.87 1.22
N LEU A 46 -5.65 -13.15 0.10
CA LEU A 46 -5.15 -11.78 -0.11
C LEU A 46 -3.61 -11.70 -0.04
N HIS A 47 -2.91 -12.67 -0.63
CA HIS A 47 -1.46 -12.60 -0.83
C HIS A 47 -1.15 -11.71 -2.05
N ILE A 48 -0.82 -10.44 -1.80
CA ILE A 48 -0.64 -9.44 -2.84
C ILE A 48 0.79 -8.92 -2.86
N THR A 49 1.32 -8.72 -4.07
CA THR A 49 2.61 -8.07 -4.27
C THR A 49 2.42 -6.76 -5.02
N TYR A 50 2.96 -5.67 -4.50
CA TYR A 50 3.02 -4.38 -5.18
C TYR A 50 4.48 -4.04 -5.47
N HIS A 51 4.86 -3.92 -6.74
CA HIS A 51 6.21 -3.48 -7.07
C HIS A 51 6.36 -2.61 -8.30
N HIS A 52 7.33 -1.70 -8.26
CA HIS A 52 7.66 -0.82 -9.38
C HIS A 52 6.47 -0.01 -9.91
N ASN A 53 5.45 0.22 -9.07
CA ASN A 53 4.35 1.11 -9.40
C ASN A 53 4.75 2.55 -9.08
N HIS A 54 4.16 3.48 -9.84
CA HIS A 54 4.25 4.90 -9.62
C HIS A 54 2.89 5.39 -9.12
N TRP A 55 2.83 5.91 -7.89
CA TRP A 55 1.67 6.62 -7.36
C TRP A 55 1.95 8.11 -7.34
N ARG A 56 1.12 8.92 -8.00
CA ARG A 56 1.31 10.37 -8.09
C ARG A 56 0.04 11.15 -7.82
N ASN A 57 0.09 12.15 -6.93
CA ASN A 57 -1.06 13.00 -6.61
C ASN A 57 -2.27 12.18 -6.16
N MET A 58 -2.10 11.47 -5.04
CA MET A 58 -3.05 10.50 -4.52
C MET A 58 -3.58 10.92 -3.14
N GLY A 59 -4.81 10.50 -2.82
CA GLY A 59 -5.40 10.71 -1.49
C GLY A 59 -4.94 9.67 -0.47
N THR A 60 -5.47 8.45 -0.58
CA THR A 60 -5.37 7.33 0.37
C THR A 60 -5.17 6.00 -0.37
N ARG A 61 -4.80 4.93 0.36
CA ARG A 61 -4.77 3.52 -0.08
C ARG A 61 -3.70 3.13 -1.11
N GLY A 62 -2.43 3.18 -0.75
CA GLY A 62 -1.29 2.88 -1.63
C GLY A 62 -0.46 1.63 -1.29
N PRO A 63 -0.98 0.46 -0.86
CA PRO A 63 -2.38 0.03 -0.73
C PRO A 63 -2.94 0.20 0.70
N ALA A 64 -4.25 -0.01 0.87
CA ALA A 64 -4.88 -0.20 2.18
C ALA A 64 -5.41 -1.63 2.34
N GLY A 65 -4.96 -2.33 3.38
CA GLY A 65 -5.06 -3.78 3.50
C GLY A 65 -5.74 -4.30 4.75
N ARG A 66 -6.50 -5.40 4.61
CA ARG A 66 -7.07 -6.21 5.69
C ARG A 66 -6.68 -7.68 5.57
N PHE A 67 -6.47 -8.37 6.70
CA PHE A 67 -6.32 -9.83 6.90
C PHE A 67 -5.21 -10.59 6.15
N GLY A 68 -4.69 -10.06 5.04
CA GLY A 68 -3.80 -10.77 4.14
C GLY A 68 -2.32 -10.52 4.39
N HIS A 69 -1.53 -10.89 3.38
CA HIS A 69 -0.09 -10.64 3.32
C HIS A 69 0.22 -9.77 2.11
N GLN A 70 0.79 -8.59 2.35
CA GLN A 70 1.13 -7.63 1.31
C GLN A 70 2.62 -7.38 1.29
N HIS A 71 3.27 -7.71 0.18
CA HIS A 71 4.67 -7.36 -0.02
C HIS A 71 4.73 -6.12 -0.92
N VAL A 72 5.19 -5.00 -0.36
CA VAL A 72 5.23 -3.70 -1.03
C VAL A 72 6.69 -3.29 -1.21
N TYR A 73 7.21 -3.39 -2.43
CA TYR A 73 8.63 -3.12 -2.66
C TYR A 73 8.97 -2.35 -3.93
N SER A 74 10.05 -1.57 -3.88
CA SER A 74 10.58 -0.80 -5.03
C SER A 74 9.52 0.05 -5.76
N ASN A 75 8.53 0.56 -5.05
CA ASN A 75 7.55 1.50 -5.60
C ASN A 75 8.01 2.95 -5.40
N PHE A 76 7.48 3.83 -6.25
CA PHE A 76 7.70 5.28 -6.14
C PHE A 76 6.37 5.99 -5.84
N TYR A 77 6.33 6.70 -4.72
CA TYR A 77 5.21 7.51 -4.27
C TYR A 77 5.58 8.99 -4.34
N GLU A 78 4.74 9.79 -4.98
CA GLU A 78 4.91 11.24 -5.16
C GLU A 78 3.60 11.95 -4.82
N ASP A 79 3.63 12.87 -3.85
CA ASP A 79 2.45 13.66 -3.44
C ASP A 79 1.27 12.77 -2.98
N TYR A 80 1.45 12.05 -1.87
CA TYR A 80 0.41 11.22 -1.24
C TYR A 80 -0.19 11.92 0.00
N LEU A 81 -1.38 12.50 -0.15
CA LEU A 81 -1.91 13.49 0.80
C LEU A 81 -2.14 12.94 2.21
N TYR A 82 -2.52 11.67 2.34
CA TYR A 82 -2.84 11.03 3.62
C TYR A 82 -2.10 9.68 3.77
N GLN A 83 -2.79 8.64 4.26
CA GLN A 83 -2.26 7.29 4.44
C GLN A 83 -1.97 6.60 3.09
N ALA A 84 -0.68 6.44 2.77
CA ALA A 84 -0.23 5.65 1.64
C ALA A 84 -0.33 4.15 1.95
N ILE A 85 0.70 3.51 2.49
CA ILE A 85 0.62 2.09 2.86
C ILE A 85 -0.12 1.98 4.20
N HIS A 86 -1.31 1.40 4.20
CA HIS A 86 -2.13 1.27 5.42
C HIS A 86 -2.46 -0.19 5.71
N SER A 87 -1.86 -0.74 6.76
CA SER A 87 -2.12 -2.10 7.22
C SER A 87 -3.09 -2.07 8.40
N ARG A 88 -4.28 -2.65 8.26
CA ARG A 88 -5.32 -2.68 9.30
C ARG A 88 -6.00 -4.04 9.36
N SER A 89 -6.86 -4.27 10.34
CA SER A 89 -7.60 -5.52 10.55
C SER A 89 -6.70 -6.78 10.46
N ASP A 90 -5.65 -6.83 11.30
CA ASP A 90 -4.63 -7.90 11.34
C ASP A 90 -3.88 -8.18 10.02
N ASN A 91 -3.96 -7.28 9.03
CA ASN A 91 -3.16 -7.39 7.81
C ASN A 91 -1.66 -7.40 8.14
N GLN A 92 -0.88 -8.14 7.37
CA GLN A 92 0.57 -8.22 7.49
C GLN A 92 1.19 -7.57 6.26
N VAL A 93 2.02 -6.54 6.44
CA VAL A 93 2.76 -5.91 5.33
C VAL A 93 4.28 -6.04 5.51
N LEU A 94 4.97 -6.47 4.46
CA LEU A 94 6.43 -6.40 4.35
C LEU A 94 6.78 -5.24 3.40
N VAL A 95 7.53 -4.25 3.90
CA VAL A 95 7.78 -2.99 3.16
C VAL A 95 9.28 -2.80 2.91
N GLU A 96 9.69 -2.76 1.65
CA GLU A 96 11.11 -2.82 1.26
C GLU A 96 11.48 -1.91 0.09
N GLY A 97 12.50 -1.05 0.25
CA GLY A 97 13.07 -0.35 -0.90
C GLY A 97 12.14 0.62 -1.61
N ASN A 98 11.08 1.12 -0.98
CA ASN A 98 10.18 2.12 -1.57
C ASN A 98 10.74 3.53 -1.41
N VAL A 99 10.34 4.44 -2.30
CA VAL A 99 10.77 5.84 -2.30
C VAL A 99 9.55 6.75 -2.25
N PHE A 100 9.53 7.69 -1.30
CA PHE A 100 8.47 8.69 -1.10
C PHE A 100 9.02 10.09 -1.31
N ARG A 101 8.30 10.92 -2.08
CA ARG A 101 8.67 12.31 -2.40
C ARG A 101 7.47 13.24 -2.37
N GLY A 102 7.77 14.54 -2.42
CA GLY A 102 6.77 15.58 -2.48
C GLY A 102 5.96 15.69 -1.20
N ASN A 103 4.72 16.12 -1.33
CA ASN A 103 3.79 16.30 -0.23
C ASN A 103 3.15 14.95 0.18
N THR A 104 3.97 14.07 0.74
CA THR A 104 3.52 12.79 1.31
C THR A 104 3.44 12.93 2.84
N SER A 105 2.25 12.77 3.43
CA SER A 105 2.06 12.95 4.88
C SER A 105 2.43 11.70 5.68
N GLU A 106 1.84 10.55 5.36
CA GLU A 106 2.07 9.27 6.06
C GLU A 106 2.35 8.16 5.06
N ALA A 107 3.61 7.73 4.99
CA ALA A 107 4.06 6.71 4.05
C ALA A 107 3.59 5.31 4.44
N LEU A 108 3.57 5.02 5.75
CA LEU A 108 3.21 3.73 6.30
C LEU A 108 2.51 3.90 7.65
N SER A 109 1.34 3.30 7.80
CA SER A 109 0.60 3.21 9.06
C SER A 109 0.13 1.78 9.32
N THR A 110 0.24 1.32 10.57
CA THR A 110 -0.46 0.11 11.04
C THR A 110 -1.58 0.41 12.05
N TYR A 111 -1.79 1.68 12.37
CA TYR A 111 -2.86 2.09 13.26
C TYR A 111 -4.21 1.85 12.57
N GLY A 112 -5.14 1.18 13.27
CA GLY A 112 -6.42 0.72 12.73
C GLY A 112 -7.39 1.83 12.32
N LEU A 113 -7.10 3.09 12.63
CA LEU A 113 -7.95 4.22 12.26
C LEU A 113 -8.00 4.43 10.73
N VAL A 114 -9.17 4.18 10.16
CA VAL A 114 -9.55 4.63 8.82
C VAL A 114 -9.98 6.09 8.94
N ILE A 115 -9.08 7.00 8.55
CA ILE A 115 -9.30 8.44 8.66
C ILE A 115 -10.56 8.90 7.90
N PRO A 116 -11.19 10.04 8.30
CA PRO A 116 -12.37 10.58 7.61
C PRO A 116 -12.20 10.72 6.08
N GLU A 117 -10.98 11.02 5.63
CA GLU A 117 -10.67 11.15 4.21
C GLU A 117 -10.68 9.81 3.45
N ASP A 118 -10.49 8.68 4.13
CA ASP A 118 -10.64 7.32 3.57
C ASP A 118 -12.05 6.74 3.82
N SER A 119 -12.61 7.01 5.00
CA SER A 119 -13.84 6.41 5.50
C SER A 119 -15.06 6.67 4.60
N PRO A 120 -16.05 5.74 4.56
CA PRO A 120 -17.39 6.02 4.04
C PRO A 120 -18.23 6.97 4.93
N ASN A 121 -17.62 7.62 5.92
CA ASN A 121 -18.21 8.59 6.86
C ASN A 121 -19.22 8.00 7.85
N THR A 122 -18.90 6.91 8.56
CA THR A 122 -19.78 6.50 9.68
C THR A 122 -19.68 7.45 10.88
N CYS A 123 -18.54 8.15 11.02
CA CYS A 123 -18.29 9.25 11.97
C CYS A 123 -17.46 10.37 11.32
N VAL A 124 -17.54 11.59 11.86
CA VAL A 124 -16.61 12.70 11.53
C VAL A 124 -15.17 12.44 11.99
N CYS A 125 -14.98 11.43 12.84
CA CYS A 125 -13.73 11.07 13.47
C CYS A 125 -12.96 9.96 12.74
N GLY A 126 -13.56 9.34 11.71
CA GLY A 126 -13.05 8.14 11.07
C GLY A 126 -13.66 6.87 11.67
N ASP A 127 -13.26 5.71 11.13
CA ASP A 127 -13.73 4.41 11.58
C ASP A 127 -12.56 3.63 12.18
N GLU A 128 -12.73 3.16 13.42
CA GLU A 128 -11.69 2.38 14.11
C GLU A 128 -11.80 0.90 13.73
N GLU A 129 -10.66 0.32 13.35
CA GLU A 129 -10.49 -1.12 13.17
C GLU A 129 -9.39 -1.64 14.09
N ILE A 130 -9.22 -2.96 14.12
CA ILE A 130 -8.05 -3.55 14.76
C ILE A 130 -6.80 -3.10 13.98
N ASP A 131 -5.73 -2.77 14.70
CA ASP A 131 -4.43 -2.49 14.08
C ASP A 131 -3.93 -3.63 13.20
N GLY A 132 -3.29 -3.29 12.08
CA GLY A 132 -2.54 -4.24 11.28
C GLY A 132 -1.14 -4.43 11.82
N PHE A 133 -0.28 -4.96 10.97
CA PHE A 133 1.12 -5.22 11.27
C PHE A 133 2.00 -4.82 10.09
N ALA A 134 3.22 -4.39 10.38
CA ALA A 134 4.24 -4.13 9.37
C ALA A 134 5.60 -4.67 9.82
N ASN A 135 6.37 -5.14 8.86
CA ASN A 135 7.80 -5.42 8.99
C ASN A 135 8.56 -4.64 7.92
N LEU A 136 9.71 -4.07 8.32
CA LEU A 136 10.63 -3.42 7.40
C LEU A 136 11.76 -4.39 7.04
N GLY A 137 11.90 -4.70 5.75
CA GLY A 137 13.01 -5.48 5.24
C GLY A 137 14.17 -4.55 4.84
N ALA A 138 14.45 -4.44 3.54
CA ALA A 138 15.42 -3.46 3.05
C ALA A 138 15.01 -2.01 3.36
N ALA A 139 16.01 -1.14 3.51
CA ALA A 139 15.79 0.28 3.79
C ALA A 139 14.82 0.91 2.78
N ASN A 140 13.93 1.76 3.28
CA ASN A 140 13.02 2.59 2.48
C ASN A 140 13.49 4.04 2.59
N ASP A 141 13.20 4.84 1.57
CA ASP A 141 13.43 6.27 1.57
C ASP A 141 12.09 7.00 1.75
N TRP A 142 11.79 7.37 2.99
CA TRP A 142 10.52 7.98 3.37
C TRP A 142 10.39 9.46 3.00
N GLY A 143 11.46 10.10 2.52
CA GLY A 143 11.48 11.54 2.33
C GLY A 143 11.16 12.29 3.63
N SER A 144 10.14 13.15 3.60
CA SER A 144 9.62 13.87 4.78
C SER A 144 8.38 13.21 5.40
N ALA A 145 7.92 12.07 4.88
CA ALA A 145 6.69 11.43 5.30
C ALA A 145 6.84 10.76 6.68
N GLY A 146 5.75 10.77 7.44
CA GLY A 146 5.65 10.03 8.69
C GLY A 146 5.55 8.52 8.47
N VAL A 147 5.97 7.76 9.48
CA VAL A 147 5.80 6.31 9.58
C VAL A 147 5.28 6.00 10.98
N ASN A 148 4.16 5.30 11.06
CA ASN A 148 3.49 4.93 12.32
C ASN A 148 3.25 3.43 12.37
N ILE A 149 4.22 2.68 12.90
CA ILE A 149 4.11 1.24 13.11
C ILE A 149 3.76 1.00 14.59
N THR A 150 2.52 0.66 14.85
CA THR A 150 1.98 0.31 16.18
C THR A 150 2.23 -1.15 16.54
N ARG A 151 2.36 -2.05 15.55
CA ARG A 151 2.60 -3.49 15.76
C ARG A 151 3.53 -4.08 14.70
N GLU A 152 4.48 -4.88 15.15
CA GLU A 152 5.34 -5.70 14.28
C GLU A 152 4.71 -7.08 14.05
N GLY A 153 4.82 -7.56 12.81
CA GLY A 153 4.17 -8.78 12.34
C GLY A 153 5.08 -10.00 12.25
N ASN A 154 4.57 -11.11 11.73
CA ASN A 154 5.38 -12.31 11.46
C ASN A 154 5.74 -12.49 9.98
N PHE A 155 5.21 -11.64 9.08
CA PHE A 155 5.56 -11.66 7.67
C PHE A 155 6.88 -10.92 7.43
N THR A 156 7.99 -11.63 7.59
CA THR A 156 9.35 -11.07 7.51
C THR A 156 10.08 -11.44 6.22
N ALA A 157 9.52 -12.35 5.42
CA ALA A 157 10.09 -12.77 4.15
C ALA A 157 8.98 -13.19 3.18
N ALA A 158 9.08 -12.73 1.93
CA ALA A 158 8.20 -13.18 0.86
C ALA A 158 8.50 -14.65 0.48
N PRO A 159 7.49 -15.47 0.15
CA PRO A 159 7.67 -16.89 -0.17
C PRO A 159 8.22 -17.16 -1.59
N TYR A 160 8.68 -16.12 -2.28
CA TYR A 160 9.16 -16.18 -3.67
C TYR A 160 10.47 -15.40 -3.82
N LYS A 161 11.18 -15.65 -4.92
CA LYS A 161 12.40 -14.90 -5.25
C LYS A 161 12.04 -13.56 -5.91
N TYR A 162 12.72 -12.49 -5.51
CA TYR A 162 12.58 -11.16 -6.08
C TYR A 162 13.92 -10.43 -6.02
N SER A 163 14.02 -9.36 -6.80
CA SER A 163 15.18 -8.46 -6.79
C SER A 163 14.69 -7.07 -6.44
N LEU A 164 15.36 -6.45 -5.47
CA LEU A 164 15.12 -5.06 -5.11
C LEU A 164 15.92 -4.16 -6.06
N THR A 165 15.25 -3.14 -6.60
CA THR A 165 15.94 -2.04 -7.27
C THR A 165 16.67 -1.22 -6.21
N PRO A 166 17.98 -0.90 -6.39
CA PRO A 166 18.69 -0.05 -5.45
C PRO A 166 17.94 1.27 -5.21
N LEU A 167 17.84 1.72 -3.96
CA LEU A 167 17.00 2.87 -3.58
C LEU A 167 17.21 4.11 -4.46
N SER A 168 18.46 4.45 -4.78
CA SER A 168 18.80 5.60 -5.63
C SER A 168 18.28 5.47 -7.07
N LEU A 169 17.99 4.25 -7.53
CA LEU A 169 17.51 3.94 -8.87
C LEU A 169 15.99 3.72 -8.93
N VAL A 170 15.30 3.53 -7.80
CA VAL A 170 13.84 3.26 -7.79
C VAL A 170 13.08 4.36 -8.53
N LYS A 171 13.29 5.64 -8.18
CA LYS A 171 12.63 6.77 -8.86
C LYS A 171 12.86 6.77 -10.38
N PRO A 172 14.11 6.83 -10.90
CA PRO A 172 14.33 6.88 -12.34
C PRO A 172 13.86 5.60 -13.07
N VAL A 173 14.00 4.42 -12.47
CA VAL A 173 13.54 3.15 -13.07
C VAL A 173 12.02 3.11 -13.18
N VAL A 174 11.32 3.43 -12.09
CA VAL A 174 9.86 3.43 -12.06
C VAL A 174 9.29 4.50 -12.99
N LEU A 175 9.84 5.71 -12.98
CA LEU A 175 9.43 6.77 -13.91
C LEU A 175 9.65 6.42 -15.37
N ALA A 176 10.63 5.56 -15.69
CA ALA A 176 10.88 5.10 -17.04
C ALA A 176 9.93 3.99 -17.46
N GLY A 177 9.63 3.02 -16.59
CA GLY A 177 8.94 1.78 -16.95
C GLY A 177 7.46 1.69 -16.57
N ALA A 178 6.95 2.49 -15.63
CA ALA A 178 5.57 2.36 -15.17
C ALA A 178 4.55 3.03 -16.10
N GLY A 179 3.42 2.36 -16.33
CA GLY A 179 2.26 2.88 -17.04
C GLY A 179 2.10 2.36 -18.48
N VAL A 180 0.95 2.66 -19.07
CA VAL A 180 0.59 2.19 -20.42
C VAL A 180 1.53 2.75 -21.47
N GLY A 181 1.89 1.93 -22.45
CA GLY A 181 2.81 2.30 -23.53
C GLY A 181 4.29 2.31 -23.10
N ARG A 182 4.58 1.91 -21.86
CA ARG A 182 5.93 1.70 -21.36
C ARG A 182 6.10 0.21 -21.11
N ILE A 183 6.91 -0.44 -21.94
CA ILE A 183 7.23 -1.85 -21.76
C ILE A 183 8.65 -1.89 -21.21
N PRO A 184 8.83 -2.17 -19.91
CA PRO A 184 10.16 -2.41 -19.37
C PRO A 184 10.73 -3.69 -19.99
N PHE A 185 11.95 -3.61 -20.52
CA PHE A 185 12.72 -4.76 -21.03
C PHE A 185 13.63 -5.29 -19.93
#